data_AF-A0A803T6D0-F1
#
_entry.id   AF-A0A803T6D0-F1
#
_cell.length_a   1.000
_cell.length_b   1.000
_cell.length_c   1.000
_cell.angle_alpha   90.00
_cell.angle_beta   90.00
_cell.angle_gamma   90.00
#
_symmetry.space_group_name_H-M   'P 1'
#
loop_
_entity.id
_entity.type
_entity.pdbx_description
1 polymer ?
#
loop_
_entity_poly.entity_id
_entity_poly.type
_entity_poly.pdbx_seq_one_letter_code
_entity_poly.pdbx_strand_id
1 'polypeptide(L)'
;MQPPPRQVKLTQEVKVHLAEQFSSLQNKQQREQELLEDIRSYSKQRSAIEREYGQALQRLASQFQKREWQRGWSVTNDSRSIFAAWKSMMDGTTSLGHARVAASETYRTVSTEAVKTSRLSKEHLFKKGMEQLLNIQAELQETVKEVSKTKKHYIHIERANEVTKEKAADVDARLRKSDHGIFHTKASLQKLSAKVLDGDLYERLRDQLTLINKTELEVCQSTQEFFQILYDESAKVMNTTTV
;
A
#
# COMPACT_ATOMS: atom_id res chain seq x y z
N MET A 1 -1.38 -26.36 -37.82
CA MET A 1 -2.31 -25.52 -37.04
C MET A 1 -1.83 -25.48 -35.61
N GLN A 2 -1.19 -24.39 -35.20
CA GLN A 2 -0.76 -24.20 -33.81
C GLN A 2 -2.02 -23.89 -32.97
N PRO A 3 -2.21 -24.52 -31.79
CA PRO A 3 -3.36 -24.20 -30.96
C PRO A 3 -3.31 -22.71 -30.58
N PRO A 4 -4.46 -22.02 -30.49
CA PRO A 4 -4.48 -20.61 -30.09
C PRO A 4 -3.76 -20.46 -28.74
N PRO A 5 -2.97 -19.40 -28.52
CA PRO A 5 -2.31 -19.16 -27.25
C PRO A 5 -3.37 -19.23 -26.14
N ARG A 6 -3.17 -20.11 -25.16
CA ARG A 6 -4.09 -20.21 -24.02
C ARG A 6 -4.03 -18.87 -23.30
N GLN A 7 -5.04 -18.02 -23.50
CA GLN A 7 -5.20 -16.80 -22.73
C GLN A 7 -5.23 -17.20 -21.26
N VAL A 8 -4.22 -16.77 -20.51
CA VAL A 8 -4.15 -17.00 -19.08
C VAL A 8 -5.36 -16.30 -18.46
N LYS A 9 -6.05 -16.97 -17.53
CA LYS A 9 -7.19 -16.35 -16.86
C LYS A 9 -6.69 -15.12 -16.11
N LEU A 10 -7.33 -13.97 -16.30
CA LEU A 10 -7.00 -12.72 -15.61
C LEU A 10 -6.85 -12.90 -14.09
N THR A 11 -7.68 -13.75 -13.47
CA THR A 11 -7.59 -14.13 -12.05
C THR A 11 -6.22 -14.72 -11.66
N GLN A 12 -5.61 -15.50 -12.56
CA GLN A 12 -4.31 -16.12 -12.33
C GLN A 12 -3.18 -15.10 -12.51
N GLU A 13 -3.25 -14.22 -13.50
CA GLU A 13 -2.26 -13.15 -13.69
C GLU A 13 -2.22 -12.21 -12.48
N VAL A 14 -3.39 -11.78 -12.01
CA VAL A 14 -3.52 -10.98 -10.78
C VAL A 14 -2.89 -11.72 -9.60
N LYS A 15 -3.20 -13.00 -9.40
CA LYS A 15 -2.63 -13.79 -8.30
C LYS A 15 -1.10 -13.85 -8.34
N VAL A 16 -0.51 -14.03 -9.53
CA VAL A 16 0.95 -14.07 -9.71
C VAL A 16 1.57 -12.72 -9.37
N HIS A 17 1.04 -11.63 -9.90
CA HIS A 17 1.57 -10.29 -9.62
C HIS A 17 1.47 -9.90 -8.14
N LEU A 18 0.37 -10.24 -7.47
CA LEU A 18 0.22 -9.98 -6.04
C LEU A 18 1.24 -10.76 -5.20
N ALA A 19 1.54 -12.01 -5.59
CA ALA A 19 2.57 -12.82 -4.94
C ALA A 19 3.99 -12.28 -5.18
N GLU A 20 4.29 -11.82 -6.40
CA GLU A 20 5.57 -11.17 -6.73
C GLU A 20 5.78 -9.87 -5.95
N GLN A 21 4.73 -9.04 -5.84
CA GLN A 21 4.76 -7.82 -5.02
C GLN A 21 5.03 -8.15 -3.55
N PHE A 22 4.32 -9.14 -3.00
CA PHE A 22 4.50 -9.59 -1.63
C PHE A 22 5.94 -10.05 -1.37
N SER A 23 6.46 -10.93 -2.24
CA SER A 23 7.83 -11.45 -2.12
C SER A 23 8.87 -10.33 -2.25
N SER A 24 8.67 -9.37 -3.15
CA SER A 24 9.57 -8.23 -3.33
C SER A 24 9.64 -7.35 -2.09
N LEU A 25 8.50 -7.08 -1.44
CA LEU A 25 8.45 -6.33 -0.19
C LEU A 25 9.12 -7.08 0.95
N GLN A 26 8.90 -8.39 1.06
CA GLN A 26 9.55 -9.23 2.07
C GLN A 26 11.07 -9.26 1.88
N ASN A 27 11.55 -9.41 0.64
CA ASN A 27 12.98 -9.38 0.31
C ASN A 27 13.60 -8.01 0.59
N LYS A 28 12.86 -6.91 0.37
CA LYS A 28 13.32 -5.58 0.75
C LYS A 28 13.47 -5.45 2.27
N GLN A 29 12.48 -5.90 3.04
CA GLN A 29 12.52 -5.90 4.50
C GLN A 29 13.69 -6.72 5.04
N GLN A 30 13.93 -7.90 4.48
CA GLN A 30 15.06 -8.75 4.85
C GLN A 30 16.41 -8.04 4.64
N ARG A 31 16.62 -7.42 3.47
CA ARG A 31 17.83 -6.65 3.18
C ARG A 31 18.01 -5.45 4.11
N GLU A 32 16.94 -4.77 4.48
CA GLU A 32 17.00 -3.66 5.45
C GLU A 32 17.38 -4.15 6.85
N GLN A 33 16.95 -5.35 7.25
CA GLN A 33 17.34 -5.95 8.53
C GLN A 33 18.82 -6.38 8.53
N GLU A 34 19.30 -6.96 7.44
CA GLU A 34 20.71 -7.29 7.25
C GLU A 34 21.60 -6.04 7.35
N LEU A 35 21.22 -4.95 6.67
CA LEU A 35 21.94 -3.68 6.75
C LEU A 35 21.98 -3.12 8.19
N LEU A 36 20.91 -3.25 8.96
CA LEU A 36 20.90 -2.82 10.36
C LEU A 36 21.87 -3.63 11.23
N GLU A 37 21.99 -4.95 10.98
CA GLU A 37 22.98 -5.78 11.67
C GLU A 37 24.41 -5.45 11.23
N ASP A 38 24.63 -5.13 9.95
CA ASP A 38 25.92 -4.66 9.45
C ASP A 38 26.35 -3.34 10.13
N ILE A 39 25.44 -2.36 10.21
CA ILE A 39 25.68 -1.08 10.90
C ILE A 39 26.01 -1.32 12.37
N ARG A 40 25.30 -2.24 13.03
CA ARG A 40 25.55 -2.62 14.42
C ARG A 40 26.93 -3.22 14.58
N SER A 41 27.29 -4.19 13.74
CA SER A 41 28.58 -4.87 13.74
C SER A 41 29.73 -3.88 13.51
N TYR A 42 29.61 -3.04 12.49
CA TYR A 42 30.56 -1.95 12.20
C TYR A 42 30.72 -1.02 13.39
N SER A 43 29.61 -0.54 13.97
CA SER A 43 29.64 0.38 15.11
C SER A 43 30.31 -0.26 16.34
N LYS A 44 30.05 -1.54 16.58
CA LYS A 44 30.70 -2.30 17.66
C LYS A 44 32.21 -2.40 17.47
N GLN A 45 32.66 -2.76 16.27
CA GLN A 45 34.09 -2.83 15.95
C GLN A 45 34.76 -1.45 16.04
N ARG A 46 34.11 -0.42 15.49
CA ARG A 46 34.63 0.95 15.54
C ARG A 46 34.73 1.48 16.98
N SER A 47 33.74 1.18 17.81
CA SER A 47 33.75 1.50 19.24
C SER A 47 34.98 0.90 19.95
N ALA A 48 35.30 -0.38 19.69
CA ALA A 48 36.49 -1.03 20.27
C ALA A 48 37.80 -0.36 19.84
N ILE A 49 37.96 -0.11 18.53
CA ILE A 49 39.17 0.53 17.97
C ILE A 49 39.39 1.93 18.57
N GLU A 50 38.33 2.77 18.60
CA GLU A 50 38.45 4.13 19.13
C GLU A 50 38.78 4.13 20.63
N ARG A 51 38.25 3.15 21.39
CA ARG A 51 38.55 2.99 22.81
C ARG A 51 40.00 2.59 23.05
N GLU A 52 40.45 1.54 22.36
CA GLU A 52 41.82 1.05 22.49
C GLU A 52 42.84 2.12 22.10
N TYR A 53 42.60 2.81 20.98
CA TYR A 53 43.49 3.86 20.52
C TYR A 53 43.48 5.07 21.45
N GLY A 54 42.30 5.52 21.89
CA GLY A 54 42.17 6.62 22.85
C GLY A 54 42.89 6.33 24.18
N GLN A 55 42.74 5.11 24.70
CA GLN A 55 43.45 4.68 25.91
C GLN A 55 44.96 4.57 25.69
N ALA A 56 45.42 4.10 24.52
CA ALA A 56 46.85 4.04 24.19
C ALA A 56 47.48 5.44 24.17
N LEU A 57 46.80 6.43 23.56
CA LEU A 57 47.25 7.83 23.56
C LEU A 57 47.35 8.40 24.97
N GLN A 58 46.34 8.16 25.82
CA GLN A 58 46.36 8.60 27.22
C GLN A 58 47.50 7.97 28.02
N ARG A 59 47.75 6.67 27.85
CA ARG A 59 48.87 5.96 28.49
C ARG A 59 50.21 6.53 28.04
N LEU A 60 50.38 6.76 26.73
CA LEU A 60 51.59 7.33 26.15
C LEU A 60 51.88 8.73 26.73
N ALA A 61 50.91 9.64 26.65
CA ALA A 61 51.06 11.00 27.18
C ALA A 61 51.38 11.00 28.68
N SER A 62 50.70 10.14 29.45
CA SER A 62 50.92 10.02 30.90
C SER A 62 52.34 9.53 31.24
N GLN A 63 52.95 8.68 30.41
CA GLN A 63 54.33 8.21 30.63
C GLN A 63 55.34 9.35 30.47
N PHE A 64 55.17 10.19 29.44
CA PHE A 64 56.07 11.30 29.13
C PHE A 64 55.83 12.54 29.99
N GLN A 65 54.70 12.63 30.68
CA GLN A 65 54.46 13.66 31.70
C GLN A 65 55.07 13.30 33.07
N LYS A 66 55.54 12.06 33.28
CA LYS A 66 56.14 11.67 34.57
C LYS A 66 57.42 12.47 34.84
N ARG A 67 57.49 12.94 36.08
CA ARG A 67 58.38 13.91 36.73
C ARG A 67 59.90 13.78 36.50
N GLU A 68 60.37 12.69 35.90
CA GLU A 68 61.80 12.39 35.74
C GLU A 68 62.44 13.25 34.64
N TRP A 69 61.68 13.61 33.61
CA TRP A 69 62.13 14.43 32.49
C TRP A 69 62.21 15.93 32.79
N GLN A 70 61.68 16.37 33.94
CA GLN A 70 61.65 17.79 34.33
C GLN A 70 62.88 18.25 35.13
N ARG A 71 63.78 17.34 35.55
CA ARG A 71 64.87 17.67 36.48
C ARG A 71 66.04 18.46 35.89
N GLY A 72 66.08 18.72 34.59
CA GLY A 72 67.20 19.41 33.92
C GLY A 72 66.85 20.75 33.26
N TRP A 73 65.58 21.17 33.28
CA TRP A 73 65.11 22.27 32.43
C TRP A 73 64.85 23.49 33.34
N SER A 74 65.86 24.35 33.47
CA SER A 74 65.89 25.50 34.38
C SER A 74 64.85 26.57 34.03
N VAL A 75 63.95 26.83 35.00
CA VAL A 75 63.44 28.12 35.54
C VAL A 75 63.58 29.40 34.69
N THR A 76 63.13 29.41 33.44
CA THR A 76 62.55 30.65 32.88
C THR A 76 61.16 30.32 32.37
N ASN A 77 60.16 30.95 33.00
CA ASN A 77 58.74 30.81 32.68
C ASN A 77 58.41 31.56 31.37
N ASP A 78 59.14 31.24 30.30
CA ASP A 78 58.95 31.82 29.00
C ASP A 78 57.99 30.93 28.21
N SER A 79 56.81 31.47 27.89
CA SER A 79 55.73 30.80 27.17
C SER A 79 56.14 30.34 25.75
N ARG A 80 57.35 30.73 25.29
CA ARG A 80 57.97 30.34 24.01
C ARG A 80 59.07 29.28 24.14
N SER A 81 59.24 28.65 25.30
CA SER A 81 60.24 27.60 25.48
C SER A 81 59.86 26.29 24.75
N ILE A 82 60.87 25.54 24.32
CA ILE A 82 60.71 24.16 23.79
C ILE A 82 59.96 23.28 24.80
N PHE A 83 60.12 23.55 26.10
CA PHE A 83 59.38 22.87 27.16
C PHE A 83 57.88 23.13 27.11
N ALA A 84 57.48 24.40 26.95
CA ALA A 84 56.09 24.77 26.82
C ALA A 84 55.47 24.08 25.60
N ALA A 85 56.19 24.06 24.47
CA ALA A 85 55.75 23.35 23.27
C ALA A 85 55.58 21.83 23.50
N TRP A 86 56.55 21.18 24.15
CA TRP A 86 56.46 19.76 24.52
C TRP A 86 55.29 19.46 25.46
N LYS A 87 55.13 20.27 26.50
CA LYS A 87 54.01 20.14 27.45
C LYS A 87 52.67 20.28 26.74
N SER A 88 52.50 21.29 25.90
CA SER A 88 51.30 21.48 25.08
C SER A 88 51.03 20.30 24.15
N MET A 89 52.07 19.67 23.59
CA MET A 89 51.92 18.45 22.79
C MET A 89 51.41 17.26 23.61
N MET A 90 51.91 17.07 24.83
CA MET A 90 51.45 16.00 25.72
C MET A 90 50.01 16.23 26.21
N ASP A 91 49.68 17.48 26.56
CA ASP A 91 48.33 17.87 26.94
C ASP A 91 47.34 17.70 25.77
N GLY A 92 47.75 18.10 24.55
CA GLY A 92 47.00 17.87 23.32
C GLY A 92 46.79 16.39 22.99
N THR A 93 47.81 15.55 23.21
CA THR A 93 47.72 14.09 23.03
C THR A 93 46.74 13.46 24.02
N THR A 94 46.75 13.92 25.28
CA THR A 94 45.80 13.50 26.31
C THR A 94 44.38 13.88 25.93
N SER A 95 44.17 15.12 25.51
CA SER A 95 42.88 15.63 25.03
C SER A 95 42.35 14.83 23.83
N LEU A 96 43.20 14.55 22.84
CA LEU A 96 42.85 13.69 21.70
C LEU A 96 42.43 12.29 22.15
N GLY A 97 43.14 11.70 23.13
CA GLY A 97 42.78 10.42 23.73
C GLY A 97 41.39 10.45 24.37
N HIS A 98 41.05 11.50 25.13
CA HIS A 98 39.70 11.68 25.69
C HIS A 98 38.63 11.79 24.60
N ALA A 99 38.88 12.57 23.55
CA ALA A 99 37.94 12.72 22.43
C ALA A 99 37.67 11.37 21.73
N ARG A 100 38.70 10.53 21.57
CA ARG A 100 38.59 9.18 20.98
C ARG A 100 37.76 8.24 21.87
N VAL A 101 37.98 8.25 23.19
CA VAL A 101 37.18 7.47 24.15
C VAL A 101 35.72 7.94 24.16
N ALA A 102 35.46 9.26 24.04
CA ALA A 102 34.11 9.77 23.91
C ALA A 102 33.44 9.32 22.60
N ALA A 103 34.17 9.34 21.47
CA ALA A 103 33.67 8.84 20.20
C ALA A 103 33.31 7.34 20.25
N SER A 104 34.12 6.53 20.96
CA SER A 104 33.81 5.12 21.21
C SER A 104 32.45 4.92 21.87
N GLU A 105 32.10 5.78 22.84
CA GLU A 105 30.83 5.74 23.56
C GLU A 105 29.64 6.10 22.65
N THR A 106 29.84 7.05 21.73
CA THR A 106 28.87 7.36 20.68
C THR A 106 28.62 6.14 19.78
N TYR A 107 29.68 5.48 19.28
CA TYR A 107 29.53 4.26 18.46
C TYR A 107 28.85 3.12 19.24
N ARG A 108 29.16 2.99 20.54
CA ARG A 108 28.50 2.01 21.42
C ARG A 108 27.00 2.26 21.52
N THR A 109 26.59 3.53 21.70
CA THR A 109 25.19 3.93 21.78
C THR A 109 24.42 3.62 20.49
N VAL A 110 25.04 3.89 19.33
CA VAL A 110 24.47 3.51 18.02
C VAL A 110 24.29 1.99 17.93
N SER A 111 25.29 1.23 18.36
CA SER A 111 25.28 -0.24 18.34
C SER A 111 24.24 -0.89 19.26
N THR A 112 23.84 -0.26 20.37
CA THR A 112 22.91 -0.89 21.34
C THR A 112 21.50 -0.33 21.26
N GLU A 113 21.34 0.99 21.31
CA GLU A 113 20.02 1.61 21.50
C GLU A 113 19.40 2.07 20.17
N ALA A 114 20.18 2.75 19.33
CA ALA A 114 19.64 3.35 18.10
C ALA A 114 19.20 2.29 17.08
N VAL A 115 20.06 1.30 16.81
CA VAL A 115 19.73 0.20 15.88
C VAL A 115 18.56 -0.63 16.41
N LYS A 116 18.53 -0.94 17.71
CA LYS A 116 17.45 -1.74 18.32
C LYS A 116 16.10 -1.04 18.21
N THR A 117 16.04 0.24 18.54
CA THR A 117 14.82 1.06 18.47
C THR A 117 14.31 1.17 17.03
N SER A 118 15.21 1.44 16.08
CA SER A 118 14.88 1.51 14.66
C SER A 118 14.33 0.18 14.14
N ARG A 119 14.96 -0.95 14.51
CA ARG A 119 14.53 -2.29 14.12
C ARG A 119 13.11 -2.60 14.59
N LEU A 120 12.82 -2.38 15.87
CA LEU A 120 11.50 -2.65 16.46
C LEU A 120 10.39 -1.80 15.82
N SER A 121 10.65 -0.50 15.61
CA SER A 121 9.70 0.39 14.96
C SER A 121 9.40 -0.03 13.52
N LYS A 122 10.44 -0.35 12.73
CA LYS A 122 10.30 -0.84 11.36
C LYS A 122 9.55 -2.16 11.30
N GLU A 123 9.87 -3.11 12.18
CA GLU A 123 9.20 -4.42 12.24
C GLU A 123 7.71 -4.29 12.52
N HIS A 124 7.35 -3.43 13.48
CA HIS A 124 5.95 -3.15 13.80
C HIS A 124 5.20 -2.52 12.60
N LEU A 125 5.78 -1.50 11.96
CA LEU A 125 5.17 -0.85 10.80
C LEU A 125 5.04 -1.82 9.61
N PHE A 126 6.07 -2.64 9.37
CA PHE A 126 6.07 -3.64 8.31
C PHE A 126 4.95 -4.67 8.54
N LYS A 127 4.84 -5.21 9.76
CA LYS A 127 3.78 -6.18 10.10
C LYS A 127 2.38 -5.59 9.83
N LYS A 128 2.10 -4.39 10.34
CA LYS A 128 0.81 -3.72 10.12
C LYS A 128 0.54 -3.45 8.64
N GLY A 129 1.54 -2.95 7.90
CA GLY A 129 1.41 -2.67 6.47
C GLY A 129 1.17 -3.93 5.64
N MET A 130 1.84 -5.04 5.98
CA MET A 130 1.66 -6.33 5.30
C MET A 130 0.29 -6.95 5.57
N GLU A 131 -0.22 -6.87 6.80
CA GLU A 131 -1.58 -7.30 7.14
C GLU A 131 -2.62 -6.53 6.32
N GLN A 132 -2.49 -5.20 6.23
CA GLN A 132 -3.38 -4.36 5.41
C GLN A 132 -3.29 -4.69 3.91
N LEU A 133 -2.07 -4.87 3.39
CA LEU A 133 -1.84 -5.25 2.00
C LEU A 133 -2.51 -6.58 1.67
N LEU A 134 -2.34 -7.61 2.52
CA LEU A 134 -2.94 -8.92 2.31
C LEU A 134 -4.48 -8.86 2.28
N ASN A 135 -5.09 -8.05 3.14
CA ASN A 135 -6.53 -7.84 3.14
C ASN A 135 -7.02 -7.22 1.82
N ILE A 136 -6.37 -6.13 1.38
CA ILE A 136 -6.70 -5.46 0.10
C ILE A 136 -6.47 -6.41 -1.09
N GLN A 137 -5.39 -7.20 -1.06
CA GLN A 137 -5.11 -8.20 -2.08
C GLN A 137 -6.19 -9.29 -2.15
N ALA A 138 -6.72 -9.72 -1.00
CA ALA A 138 -7.81 -10.70 -0.94
C ALA A 138 -9.12 -10.12 -1.49
N GLU A 139 -9.47 -8.89 -1.11
CA GLU A 139 -10.64 -8.18 -1.64
C GLU A 139 -10.56 -8.02 -3.16
N LEU A 140 -9.42 -7.55 -3.68
CA LEU A 140 -9.18 -7.40 -5.12
C LEU A 140 -9.31 -8.75 -5.85
N GLN A 141 -8.77 -9.83 -5.28
CA GLN A 141 -8.91 -11.17 -5.85
C GLN A 141 -10.37 -11.60 -5.95
N GLU A 142 -11.20 -11.28 -4.94
CA GLU A 142 -12.62 -11.62 -4.98
C GLU A 142 -13.36 -10.78 -6.03
N THR A 143 -13.12 -9.47 -6.09
CA THR A 143 -13.70 -8.61 -7.14
C THR A 143 -13.35 -9.10 -8.55
N VAL A 144 -12.09 -9.51 -8.78
CA VAL A 144 -11.67 -10.06 -10.09
C VAL A 144 -12.38 -11.39 -10.41
N LYS A 145 -12.64 -12.24 -9.41
CA LYS A 145 -13.44 -13.47 -9.60
C LYS A 145 -14.88 -13.13 -9.95
N GLU A 146 -15.50 -12.18 -9.26
CA GLU A 146 -16.87 -11.74 -9.52
C GLU A 146 -17.02 -11.14 -10.91
N VAL A 147 -16.14 -10.22 -11.30
CA VAL A 147 -16.09 -9.66 -12.67
C VAL A 147 -15.94 -10.77 -13.72
N SER A 148 -15.10 -11.78 -13.44
CA SER A 148 -14.93 -12.93 -14.34
C SER A 148 -16.20 -13.79 -14.45
N LYS A 149 -16.99 -13.93 -13.37
CA LYS A 149 -18.30 -14.60 -13.40
C LYS A 149 -19.32 -13.78 -14.19
N THR A 150 -19.42 -12.48 -13.91
CA THR A 150 -20.33 -11.57 -14.61
C THR A 150 -20.04 -11.49 -16.10
N LYS A 151 -18.77 -11.41 -16.50
CA LYS A 151 -18.36 -11.45 -17.92
C LYS A 151 -18.83 -12.73 -18.61
N LYS A 152 -18.68 -13.90 -17.98
CA LYS A 152 -19.17 -15.17 -18.55
C LYS A 152 -20.68 -15.17 -18.70
N HIS A 153 -21.40 -14.65 -17.70
CA HIS A 153 -22.85 -14.55 -17.74
C HIS A 153 -23.34 -13.60 -18.84
N TYR A 154 -22.71 -12.43 -18.97
CA TYR A 154 -23.00 -11.47 -20.05
C TYR A 154 -22.82 -12.09 -21.43
N ILE A 155 -21.69 -12.76 -21.69
CA ILE A 155 -21.42 -13.44 -22.96
C ILE A 155 -22.48 -14.52 -23.26
N HIS A 156 -23.02 -15.17 -22.23
CA HIS A 156 -24.09 -16.15 -22.40
C HIS A 156 -25.41 -15.49 -22.83
N ILE A 157 -25.82 -14.42 -22.15
CA ILE A 157 -27.03 -13.65 -22.48
C ILE A 157 -26.92 -13.04 -23.88
N GLU A 158 -25.78 -12.45 -24.22
CA GLU A 158 -25.52 -11.86 -25.54
C GLU A 158 -25.75 -12.90 -26.66
N ARG A 159 -25.20 -14.11 -26.52
CA ARG A 159 -25.43 -15.19 -27.49
C ARG A 159 -26.89 -15.62 -27.57
N ALA A 160 -27.59 -15.72 -26.44
CA ALA A 160 -29.01 -16.07 -26.43
C ALA A 160 -29.87 -14.99 -27.11
N ASN A 161 -29.50 -13.72 -26.95
CA ASN A 161 -30.14 -12.59 -27.62
C ASN A 161 -29.94 -12.64 -29.13
N GLU A 162 -28.71 -12.88 -29.60
CA GLU A 162 -28.43 -13.03 -31.04
C GLU A 162 -29.21 -14.17 -31.69
N VAL A 163 -29.31 -15.33 -31.03
CA VAL A 163 -30.16 -16.44 -31.50
C VAL A 163 -31.65 -16.05 -31.57
N THR A 164 -32.12 -15.23 -30.62
CA THR A 164 -33.51 -14.76 -30.59
C THR A 164 -33.77 -13.76 -31.72
N LYS A 165 -32.83 -12.84 -31.97
CA LYS A 165 -32.88 -11.91 -33.12
C LYS A 165 -32.89 -12.66 -34.45
N GLU A 166 -32.05 -13.68 -34.61
CA GLU A 166 -32.01 -14.51 -35.83
C GLU A 166 -33.36 -15.20 -36.08
N LYS A 167 -33.96 -15.78 -35.02
CA LYS A 167 -35.30 -16.39 -35.11
C LYS A 167 -36.39 -15.37 -35.46
N ALA A 168 -36.36 -14.19 -34.84
CA ALA A 168 -37.31 -13.13 -35.16
C ALA A 168 -37.19 -12.68 -36.62
N ALA A 169 -35.96 -12.52 -37.12
CA ALA A 169 -35.70 -12.18 -38.52
C ALA A 169 -36.19 -13.27 -39.49
N ASP A 170 -36.02 -14.56 -39.17
CA ASP A 170 -36.56 -15.67 -39.96
C ASP A 170 -38.10 -15.65 -40.01
N VAL A 171 -38.76 -15.42 -38.86
CA VAL A 171 -40.22 -15.29 -38.80
C VAL A 171 -40.71 -14.11 -39.65
N ASP A 172 -40.07 -12.95 -39.54
CA ASP A 172 -40.39 -11.77 -40.35
C ASP A 172 -40.18 -12.03 -41.86
N ALA A 173 -39.10 -12.73 -42.23
CA ALA A 173 -38.85 -13.10 -43.62
C ALA A 173 -39.90 -14.07 -44.18
N ARG A 174 -40.35 -15.05 -43.38
CA ARG A 174 -41.46 -15.96 -43.74
C ARG A 174 -42.78 -15.21 -43.88
N LEU A 175 -43.05 -14.26 -42.99
CA LEU A 175 -44.26 -13.43 -43.04
C LEU A 175 -44.34 -12.67 -44.37
N ARG A 176 -43.27 -11.96 -44.74
CA ARG A 176 -43.17 -11.21 -46.01
C ARG A 176 -43.33 -12.11 -47.25
N LYS A 177 -42.89 -13.37 -47.19
CA LYS A 177 -43.10 -14.34 -48.28
C LYS A 177 -44.53 -14.88 -48.34
N SER A 178 -45.26 -14.87 -47.23
CA SER A 178 -46.63 -15.39 -47.13
C SER A 178 -47.72 -14.40 -47.59
N ASP A 179 -47.35 -13.15 -47.90
CA ASP A 179 -48.28 -12.08 -48.33
C ASP A 179 -49.07 -12.38 -49.62
N HIS A 180 -48.81 -13.51 -50.30
CA HIS A 180 -49.56 -13.94 -51.50
C HIS A 180 -50.52 -15.14 -51.25
N GLY A 181 -50.71 -15.61 -50.01
CA GLY A 181 -51.57 -16.75 -49.68
C GLY A 181 -52.88 -16.35 -48.97
N ILE A 182 -54.01 -16.51 -49.65
CA ILE A 182 -55.26 -15.78 -49.38
C ILE A 182 -56.03 -16.18 -48.10
N PHE A 183 -55.75 -17.27 -47.35
CA PHE A 183 -56.58 -17.58 -46.17
C PHE A 183 -55.85 -18.21 -44.94
N HIS A 184 -56.20 -17.68 -43.75
CA HIS A 184 -56.03 -18.16 -42.35
C HIS A 184 -54.95 -17.56 -41.40
N THR A 185 -54.16 -16.58 -41.81
CA THR A 185 -52.92 -16.25 -41.07
C THR A 185 -53.00 -15.10 -40.06
N LYS A 186 -53.77 -14.03 -40.23
CA LYS A 186 -53.65 -12.84 -39.34
C LYS A 186 -53.94 -13.11 -37.86
N ALA A 187 -55.08 -13.71 -37.52
CA ALA A 187 -55.45 -13.97 -36.12
C ALA A 187 -54.59 -15.08 -35.48
N SER A 188 -54.25 -16.10 -36.25
CA SER A 188 -53.38 -17.21 -35.85
C SER A 188 -51.94 -16.74 -35.59
N LEU A 189 -51.44 -15.83 -36.43
CA LEU A 189 -50.12 -15.21 -36.31
C LEU A 189 -50.07 -14.13 -35.25
N GLN A 190 -51.15 -13.36 -35.01
CA GLN A 190 -51.23 -12.47 -33.85
C GLN A 190 -51.19 -13.27 -32.55
N LYS A 191 -51.83 -14.44 -32.51
CA LYS A 191 -51.80 -15.35 -31.36
C LYS A 191 -50.46 -16.07 -31.18
N LEU A 192 -49.70 -16.29 -32.26
CA LEU A 192 -48.33 -16.80 -32.20
C LEU A 192 -47.32 -15.69 -31.84
N SER A 193 -47.50 -14.49 -32.38
CA SER A 193 -46.71 -13.30 -32.09
C SER A 193 -46.86 -12.89 -30.63
N ALA A 194 -48.08 -12.89 -30.07
CA ALA A 194 -48.32 -12.69 -28.64
C ALA A 194 -47.80 -13.83 -27.73
N LYS A 195 -47.48 -15.00 -28.30
CA LYS A 195 -46.84 -16.13 -27.59
C LYS A 195 -45.31 -16.14 -27.73
N VAL A 196 -44.76 -15.52 -28.77
CA VAL A 196 -43.32 -15.45 -29.08
C VAL A 196 -42.71 -14.15 -28.54
N LEU A 197 -43.45 -13.04 -28.61
CA LEU A 197 -43.26 -11.85 -27.79
C LEU A 197 -43.84 -12.19 -26.42
N ASP A 198 -43.02 -12.83 -25.60
CA ASP A 198 -43.42 -13.36 -24.30
C ASP A 198 -44.11 -12.25 -23.48
N GLY A 199 -45.43 -12.37 -23.31
CA GLY A 199 -46.21 -11.44 -22.49
C GLY A 199 -45.61 -11.33 -21.09
N ASP A 200 -45.09 -12.45 -20.58
CA ASP A 200 -44.33 -12.53 -19.34
C ASP A 200 -43.06 -11.68 -19.33
N LEU A 201 -42.37 -11.51 -20.47
CA LEU A 201 -41.15 -10.70 -20.55
C LEU A 201 -41.50 -9.22 -20.43
N TYR A 202 -42.54 -8.76 -21.13
CA TYR A 202 -43.01 -7.38 -21.02
C TYR A 202 -43.66 -7.10 -19.67
N GLU A 203 -44.34 -8.09 -19.07
CA GLU A 203 -44.89 -7.99 -17.72
C GLU A 203 -43.77 -7.94 -16.68
N ARG A 204 -42.74 -8.80 -16.78
CA ARG A 204 -41.54 -8.73 -15.92
C ARG A 204 -40.74 -7.44 -16.11
N LEU A 205 -40.55 -6.96 -17.34
CA LEU A 205 -39.86 -5.70 -17.60
C LEU A 205 -40.66 -4.52 -17.04
N ARG A 206 -41.98 -4.53 -17.18
CA ARG A 206 -42.87 -3.53 -16.59
C ARG A 206 -42.75 -3.55 -15.07
N ASP A 207 -42.84 -4.72 -14.45
CA ASP A 207 -42.73 -4.87 -12.99
C ASP A 207 -41.37 -4.41 -12.46
N GLN A 208 -40.28 -4.75 -13.17
CA GLN A 208 -38.93 -4.27 -12.84
C GLN A 208 -38.81 -2.76 -12.97
N LEU A 209 -39.31 -2.17 -14.06
CA LEU A 209 -39.25 -0.73 -14.28
C LEU A 209 -40.11 0.03 -13.25
N THR A 210 -41.28 -0.51 -12.90
CA THR A 210 -42.15 0.03 -11.86
C THR A 210 -41.48 -0.05 -10.48
N LEU A 211 -40.80 -1.14 -10.16
CA LEU A 211 -40.06 -1.28 -8.91
C LEU A 211 -38.89 -0.28 -8.83
N ILE A 212 -38.11 -0.14 -9.90
CA ILE A 212 -37.00 0.82 -10.00
C ILE A 212 -37.52 2.25 -9.79
N ASN A 213 -38.57 2.64 -10.52
CA ASN A 213 -39.15 3.98 -10.39
C ASN A 213 -39.67 4.24 -8.97
N LYS A 214 -40.28 3.24 -8.32
CA LYS A 214 -40.75 3.36 -6.94
C LYS A 214 -39.58 3.56 -5.97
N THR A 215 -38.50 2.78 -6.11
CA THR A 215 -37.31 2.89 -5.27
C THR A 215 -36.62 4.24 -5.45
N GLU A 216 -36.48 4.74 -6.69
CA GLU A 216 -35.94 6.08 -6.92
C GLU A 216 -36.78 7.18 -6.26
N LEU A 217 -38.12 7.04 -6.31
CA LEU A 217 -39.03 7.99 -5.67
C LEU A 217 -38.88 7.99 -4.14
N GLU A 218 -38.78 6.81 -3.53
CA GLU A 218 -38.56 6.64 -2.08
C GLU A 218 -37.21 7.22 -1.63
N VAL A 219 -36.16 7.06 -2.42
CA VAL A 219 -34.82 7.63 -2.16
C VAL A 219 -34.85 9.16 -2.26
N CYS A 220 -35.48 9.70 -3.30
CA CYS A 220 -35.66 11.14 -3.46
C CYS A 220 -36.46 11.75 -2.30
N GLN A 221 -37.54 11.09 -1.89
CA GLN A 221 -38.36 11.53 -0.77
C GLN A 221 -37.59 11.50 0.55
N SER A 222 -36.89 10.41 0.84
CA SER A 222 -36.05 10.28 2.05
C SER A 222 -34.97 11.37 2.10
N THR A 223 -34.38 11.69 0.95
CA THR A 223 -33.38 12.76 0.83
C THR A 223 -34.00 14.14 1.09
N GLN A 224 -35.19 14.41 0.54
CA GLN A 224 -35.92 15.64 0.78
C GLN A 224 -36.29 15.80 2.27
N GLU A 225 -36.80 14.74 2.90
CA GLU A 225 -37.13 14.73 4.33
C GLU A 225 -35.91 15.01 5.20
N PHE A 226 -34.76 14.41 4.89
CA PHE A 226 -33.51 14.67 5.59
C PHE A 226 -33.09 16.15 5.50
N PHE A 227 -33.13 16.74 4.30
CA PHE A 227 -32.81 18.15 4.14
C PHE A 227 -33.83 19.08 4.80
N GLN A 228 -35.10 18.70 4.83
CA GLN A 228 -36.13 19.45 5.54
C GLN A 228 -35.87 19.46 7.06
N ILE A 229 -35.49 18.32 7.64
CA ILE A 229 -35.10 18.23 9.05
C ILE A 229 -33.88 19.12 9.34
N LEU A 230 -32.84 19.05 8.50
CA LEU A 230 -31.67 19.91 8.66
C LEU A 230 -32.02 21.41 8.59
N TYR A 231 -32.90 21.78 7.66
CA TYR A 231 -33.38 23.15 7.53
C TYR A 231 -34.13 23.60 8.80
N ASP A 232 -35.07 22.79 9.29
CA ASP A 232 -35.86 23.11 10.49
C ASP A 232 -34.97 23.22 11.75
N GLU A 233 -33.97 22.34 11.91
CA GLU A 233 -32.99 22.43 13.00
C GLU A 233 -32.10 23.67 12.87
N SER A 234 -31.64 24.00 11.66
CA SER A 234 -30.84 25.22 11.44
C SER A 234 -31.64 26.50 11.74
N ALA A 235 -32.93 26.52 11.42
CA ALA A 235 -33.82 27.64 11.70
C ALA A 235 -34.04 27.84 13.21
N LYS A 236 -34.11 26.76 14.00
CA LYS A 236 -34.16 26.83 15.47
C LYS A 236 -32.91 27.49 16.04
N VAL A 237 -31.72 27.12 15.55
CA VAL A 237 -30.44 27.69 15.99
C VAL A 237 -30.36 29.19 15.69
N MET A 238 -30.80 29.62 14.50
CA MET A 238 -30.86 31.05 14.14
C MET A 238 -31.82 31.84 15.05
N ASN A 239 -32.97 31.28 15.39
CA ASN A 239 -33.96 31.95 16.26
C ASN A 239 -33.56 31.98 17.75
N THR A 240 -32.64 31.12 18.20
CA THR A 240 -32.08 31.17 19.56
C THR A 240 -30.89 32.11 19.73
N THR A 241 -30.34 32.66 18.65
CA THR A 241 -29.15 33.55 18.69
C THR A 241 -29.53 35.04 18.71
N THR A 242 -30.82 35.38 18.73
CA THR A 242 -31.33 36.73 18.99
C THR A 242 -31.82 36.86 20.43
N VAL A 243 -30.89 37.05 21.36
CA VAL A 243 -31.09 37.73 22.66
C VAL A 243 -29.93 38.71 22.85
#